data_AF-Q7PZ15-F1
#
_entry.id   AF-Q7PZ15-F1
#
_cell.length_a   1.000
_cell.length_b   1.000
_cell.length_c   1.000
_cell.angle_alpha   90.00
_cell.angle_beta   90.00
_cell.angle_gamma   90.00
#
_symmetry.space_group_name_H-M   'P 1'
#
loop_
_entity.id
_entity.type
_entity.pdbx_description
1 polymer ?
#
loop_
_entity_poly.entity_id
_entity_poly.type
_entity_poly.pdbx_seq_one_letter_code
_entity_poly.pdbx_strand_id
1 'polypeptide(L)'
;MLLSSSSKCSILTVLVLVNVIGEFPLLLAKAGDSDLNEVRIGFGTSFSARRDVRFHLYTPLNRADAHVFSIETVDTLMRSFYNSSHPVRIIIHGWFNNATSLVIQGIKDAYLDAGSYNVIGVDWGVGAGESYFRASQYTIAVGLVVADLVKQLVRSGMAELDRLYLVGHSLGAHIAGNAGHALKAQPLHVIYGLDPASINFFQDEPDSRLSPDDA
;
A
#
# COMPACT_ATOMS: atom_id res chain seq x y z
N MET A 1 41.40 47.65 6.42
CA MET A 1 40.34 47.45 7.43
C MET A 1 39.06 47.16 6.66
N LEU A 2 38.40 46.03 6.99
CA LEU A 2 37.15 45.49 6.40
C LEU A 2 37.30 44.90 4.99
N LEU A 3 36.74 43.74 4.62
CA LEU A 3 36.15 42.55 5.26
C LEU A 3 35.95 41.59 4.06
N SER A 4 36.47 40.37 4.09
CA SER A 4 36.07 39.30 3.16
C SER A 4 35.77 38.05 3.97
N SER A 5 34.47 37.89 4.24
CA SER A 5 33.75 36.65 4.55
C SER A 5 33.56 35.93 3.21
N SER A 6 33.67 34.61 3.03
CA SER A 6 32.90 33.58 3.70
C SER A 6 33.41 32.19 3.26
N SER A 7 33.73 31.38 4.26
CA SER A 7 33.29 29.98 4.43
C SER A 7 33.80 28.88 3.48
N LYS A 8 34.75 28.11 4.03
CA LYS A 8 35.08 26.74 3.65
C LYS A 8 33.87 25.82 3.93
N CYS A 9 33.44 25.09 2.91
CA CYS A 9 32.52 23.97 3.06
C CYS A 9 33.32 22.78 3.62
N SER A 10 33.18 22.52 4.92
CA SER A 10 33.67 21.28 5.54
C SER A 10 32.46 20.42 5.87
N ILE A 11 32.29 19.33 5.13
CA ILE A 11 31.32 18.29 5.40
C ILE A 11 31.67 17.65 6.75
N LEU A 12 30.79 17.86 7.73
CA LEU A 12 30.87 17.31 9.07
C LEU A 12 30.36 15.86 9.02
N THR A 13 31.28 14.90 8.93
CA THR A 13 30.99 13.49 9.14
C THR A 13 30.72 13.26 10.62
N VAL A 14 29.46 13.00 10.98
CA VAL A 14 29.08 12.56 12.33
C VAL A 14 29.48 11.09 12.47
N LEU A 15 30.55 10.83 13.22
CA LEU A 15 31.00 9.49 13.59
C LEU A 15 30.29 9.07 14.88
N VAL A 16 29.28 8.21 14.78
CA VAL A 16 28.69 7.54 15.96
C VAL A 16 29.52 6.30 16.25
N LEU A 17 30.29 6.34 17.34
CA LEU A 17 31.03 5.20 17.89
C LEU A 17 30.10 4.38 18.78
N VAL A 18 29.69 3.19 18.31
CA VAL A 18 29.18 2.13 19.18
C VAL A 18 30.02 0.88 18.91
N ASN A 19 30.93 0.60 19.84
CA ASN A 19 31.60 -0.70 19.95
C ASN A 19 30.71 -1.61 20.80
N VAL A 20 30.18 -2.71 20.24
CA VAL A 20 30.06 -4.06 20.85
C VAL A 20 29.59 -5.04 19.75
N ILE A 21 30.56 -5.82 19.24
CA ILE A 21 30.52 -7.18 18.65
C ILE A 21 29.21 -7.73 18.04
N GLY A 22 29.21 -7.79 16.70
CA GLY A 22 28.31 -8.58 15.86
C GLY A 22 28.31 -8.00 14.44
N GLU A 23 29.04 -8.62 13.51
CA GLU A 23 29.16 -8.13 12.12
C GLU A 23 27.81 -8.13 11.40
N PHE A 24 27.21 -6.94 11.24
CA PHE A 24 26.17 -6.67 10.24
C PHE A 24 26.81 -5.85 9.12
N PRO A 25 26.76 -6.28 7.85
CA PRO A 25 27.23 -5.44 6.76
C PRO A 25 26.28 -4.26 6.57
N LEU A 26 26.81 -3.06 6.81
CA LEU A 26 26.23 -1.77 6.44
C LEU A 26 26.05 -1.73 4.92
N LEU A 27 24.81 -1.73 4.43
CA LEU A 27 24.52 -1.59 3.00
C LEU A 27 24.25 -0.12 2.66
N LEU A 28 25.17 0.49 1.89
CA LEU A 28 24.87 1.72 1.17
C LEU A 28 23.88 1.40 0.03
N ALA A 29 22.64 1.86 0.18
CA ALA A 29 21.71 1.90 -0.94
C ALA A 29 22.14 3.03 -1.89
N LYS A 30 22.55 2.68 -3.11
CA LYS A 30 22.73 3.65 -4.20
C LYS A 30 21.43 3.70 -4.97
N ALA A 31 20.72 4.83 -4.89
CA ALA A 31 19.47 5.04 -5.60
C ALA A 31 19.71 5.09 -7.12
N GLY A 32 19.29 4.03 -7.81
CA GLY A 32 18.97 4.03 -9.23
C GLY A 32 17.46 3.85 -9.36
N ASP A 33 16.84 4.65 -10.23
CA ASP A 33 15.41 4.99 -10.24
C ASP A 33 14.45 3.86 -10.73
N SER A 34 14.77 2.59 -10.45
CA SER A 34 13.96 1.42 -10.85
C SER A 34 13.77 0.34 -9.77
N ASP A 35 14.47 0.42 -8.64
CA ASP A 35 14.62 -0.72 -7.70
C ASP A 35 13.81 -0.60 -6.40
N LEU A 36 12.96 0.40 -6.24
CA LEU A 36 12.16 0.56 -5.02
C LEU A 36 11.04 -0.50 -4.85
N ASN A 37 10.86 -1.40 -5.84
CA ASN A 37 9.80 -2.41 -5.87
C ASN A 37 10.27 -3.84 -5.57
N GLU A 38 11.57 -4.06 -5.33
CA GLU A 38 12.12 -5.40 -5.10
C GLU A 38 12.87 -5.46 -3.77
N VAL A 39 12.18 -5.91 -2.71
CA VAL A 39 12.84 -6.21 -1.42
C VAL A 39 13.49 -7.59 -1.53
N ARG A 40 14.77 -7.65 -1.91
CA ARG A 40 15.56 -8.88 -1.97
C ARG A 40 16.29 -9.14 -0.66
N ILE A 41 15.77 -10.03 0.18
CA ILE A 41 16.44 -10.52 1.41
C ILE A 41 16.39 -12.06 1.44
N GLY A 42 17.52 -12.72 1.10
CA GLY A 42 17.78 -14.14 1.32
C GLY A 42 17.16 -15.13 0.30
N PHE A 43 17.92 -16.19 -0.04
CA PHE A 43 17.62 -17.21 -1.06
C PHE A 43 16.17 -17.75 -1.04
N GLY A 44 15.38 -17.34 -2.03
CA GLY A 44 13.99 -17.73 -2.30
C GLY A 44 13.36 -16.67 -3.21
N THR A 45 12.45 -17.02 -4.12
CA THR A 45 11.82 -16.05 -5.02
C THR A 45 11.14 -14.95 -4.20
N SER A 46 11.71 -13.75 -4.18
CA SER A 46 11.22 -12.64 -3.36
C SER A 46 9.85 -12.17 -3.85
N PHE A 47 8.96 -11.85 -2.90
CA PHE A 47 7.71 -11.14 -3.15
C PHE A 47 8.00 -9.81 -3.87
N SER A 48 7.26 -9.54 -4.95
CA SER A 48 7.27 -8.27 -5.65
C SER A 48 5.85 -7.73 -5.71
N ALA A 49 5.59 -6.62 -5.02
CA ALA A 49 4.23 -6.10 -4.88
C ALA A 49 3.56 -5.84 -6.24
N ARG A 50 4.28 -5.26 -7.22
CA ARG A 50 3.71 -5.00 -8.56
C ARG A 50 3.30 -6.28 -9.31
N ARG A 51 4.04 -7.37 -9.13
CA ARG A 51 3.80 -8.65 -9.80
C ARG A 51 2.74 -9.48 -9.07
N ASP A 52 2.86 -9.54 -7.75
CA ASP A 52 2.20 -10.53 -6.91
C ASP A 52 0.89 -10.00 -6.28
N VAL A 53 0.68 -8.68 -6.24
CA VAL A 53 -0.61 -8.10 -5.83
C VAL A 53 -1.61 -8.22 -6.98
N ARG A 54 -2.78 -8.79 -6.67
CA ARG A 54 -3.93 -8.90 -7.56
C ARG A 54 -5.10 -8.12 -7.00
N PHE A 55 -5.91 -7.57 -7.91
CA PHE A 55 -7.12 -6.84 -7.57
C PHE A 55 -8.33 -7.62 -8.04
N HIS A 56 -9.33 -7.76 -7.17
CA HIS A 56 -10.55 -8.50 -7.42
C HIS A 56 -11.72 -7.54 -7.43
N LEU A 57 -12.24 -7.19 -8.61
CA LEU A 57 -13.42 -6.34 -8.74
C LEU A 57 -14.70 -7.17 -8.58
N TYR A 58 -15.54 -6.73 -7.66
CA TYR A 58 -16.90 -7.17 -7.44
C TYR A 58 -17.88 -6.01 -7.60
N THR A 59 -19.03 -6.32 -8.19
CA THR A 59 -20.16 -5.40 -8.38
C THR A 59 -21.46 -6.19 -8.13
N PRO A 60 -22.63 -5.53 -8.11
CA PRO A 60 -23.91 -6.25 -8.03
C PRO A 60 -24.11 -7.28 -9.15
N LEU A 61 -23.42 -7.12 -10.29
CA LEU A 61 -23.54 -8.01 -11.45
C LEU A 61 -22.60 -9.23 -11.40
N ASN A 62 -21.58 -9.21 -10.55
CA ASN A 62 -20.58 -10.28 -10.46
C ASN A 62 -20.13 -10.55 -9.01
N ARG A 63 -21.10 -10.79 -8.13
CA ARG A 63 -20.86 -10.94 -6.68
C ARG A 63 -19.99 -12.15 -6.31
N ALA A 64 -20.09 -13.23 -7.08
CA ALA A 64 -19.41 -14.49 -6.83
C ALA A 64 -18.08 -14.62 -7.61
N ASP A 65 -18.06 -14.14 -8.86
CA ASP A 65 -16.92 -14.28 -9.76
C ASP A 65 -16.28 -12.92 -10.04
N ALA A 66 -15.15 -12.66 -9.42
CA ALA A 66 -14.45 -11.38 -9.55
C ALA A 66 -13.85 -11.21 -10.94
N HIS A 67 -13.89 -9.98 -11.45
CA HIS A 67 -12.98 -9.59 -12.51
C HIS A 67 -11.59 -9.35 -11.88
N VAL A 68 -10.65 -10.26 -12.16
CA VAL A 68 -9.30 -10.22 -11.55
C VAL A 68 -8.30 -9.54 -12.46
N PHE A 69 -7.61 -8.52 -11.96
CA PHE A 69 -6.63 -7.74 -12.71
C PHE A 69 -5.38 -7.45 -11.85
N SER A 70 -4.38 -6.84 -12.46
CA SER A 70 -3.15 -6.35 -11.82
C SER A 70 -2.96 -4.87 -12.12
N ILE A 71 -1.95 -4.24 -11.50
CA ILE A 71 -1.64 -2.83 -11.76
C ILE A 71 -1.31 -2.53 -13.24
N GLU A 72 -0.84 -3.53 -13.99
CA GLU A 72 -0.49 -3.42 -15.41
C GLU A 72 -1.70 -3.65 -16.35
N THR A 73 -2.85 -4.06 -15.80
CA THR A 73 -4.05 -4.43 -16.59
C THR A 73 -5.31 -3.72 -16.10
N VAL A 74 -5.14 -2.52 -15.52
CA VAL A 74 -6.25 -1.68 -15.03
C VAL A 74 -7.22 -1.31 -16.16
N ASP A 75 -6.74 -1.18 -17.40
CA ASP A 75 -7.56 -0.91 -18.59
C ASP A 75 -8.67 -1.96 -18.81
N THR A 76 -8.46 -3.19 -18.33
CA THR A 76 -9.43 -4.28 -18.46
C THR A 76 -10.73 -4.01 -17.71
N LEU A 77 -10.72 -3.10 -16.73
CA LEU A 77 -11.92 -2.67 -16.00
C LEU A 77 -13.00 -2.12 -16.94
N MET A 78 -12.61 -1.44 -18.02
CA MET A 78 -13.54 -0.89 -19.02
C MET A 78 -14.29 -1.97 -19.80
N ARG A 79 -13.80 -3.21 -19.79
CA ARG A 79 -14.43 -4.38 -20.42
C ARG A 79 -15.07 -5.33 -19.39
N SER A 80 -15.19 -4.88 -18.14
CA SER A 80 -15.75 -5.64 -17.02
C SER A 80 -17.11 -5.06 -16.59
N PHE A 81 -17.62 -5.49 -15.44
CA PHE A 81 -18.83 -4.93 -14.83
C PHE A 81 -18.62 -3.61 -14.07
N TYR A 82 -17.42 -3.03 -14.12
CA TYR A 82 -17.12 -1.73 -13.51
C TYR A 82 -18.07 -0.63 -14.01
N ASN A 83 -18.52 0.24 -13.10
CA ASN A 83 -19.36 1.39 -13.45
C ASN A 83 -18.83 2.67 -12.78
N SER A 84 -18.31 3.61 -13.55
CA SER A 84 -17.74 4.87 -13.04
C SER A 84 -18.74 5.77 -12.30
N SER A 85 -20.04 5.55 -12.47
CA SER A 85 -21.06 6.27 -11.68
C SER A 85 -21.20 5.73 -10.26
N HIS A 86 -20.69 4.54 -9.96
CA HIS A 86 -20.76 3.93 -8.63
C HIS A 86 -19.54 4.31 -7.77
N PRO A 87 -19.72 4.55 -6.45
CA PRO A 87 -18.59 4.78 -5.53
C PRO A 87 -17.65 3.57 -5.46
N VAL A 88 -16.38 3.82 -5.15
CA VAL A 88 -15.33 2.79 -5.07
C VAL A 88 -15.00 2.46 -3.63
N ARG A 89 -14.88 1.17 -3.31
CA ARG A 89 -14.46 0.67 -1.99
C ARG A 89 -13.31 -0.31 -2.18
N ILE A 90 -12.12 0.07 -1.71
CA ILE A 90 -10.94 -0.80 -1.81
C ILE A 90 -10.72 -1.44 -0.44
N ILE A 91 -10.80 -2.76 -0.38
CA ILE A 91 -10.70 -3.54 0.86
C ILE A 91 -9.36 -4.28 0.87
N ILE A 92 -8.61 -4.16 1.97
CA ILE A 92 -7.24 -4.66 2.10
C ILE A 92 -7.17 -5.59 3.31
N HIS A 93 -6.85 -6.85 3.05
CA HIS A 93 -6.74 -7.86 4.11
C HIS A 93 -5.41 -7.79 4.88
N GLY A 94 -5.34 -8.53 5.98
CA GLY A 94 -4.15 -8.59 6.84
C GLY A 94 -3.26 -9.81 6.59
N TRP A 95 -2.41 -10.11 7.58
CA TRP A 95 -1.53 -11.26 7.62
C TRP A 95 -2.30 -12.60 7.51
N PHE A 96 -1.75 -13.58 6.79
CA PHE A 96 -2.38 -14.89 6.54
C PHE A 96 -3.80 -14.84 5.95
N ASN A 97 -4.13 -13.79 5.21
CA ASN A 97 -5.39 -13.68 4.47
C ASN A 97 -5.12 -13.57 2.95
N ASN A 98 -6.17 -13.65 2.15
CA ASN A 98 -6.18 -13.49 0.69
C ASN A 98 -7.57 -12.99 0.23
N ALA A 99 -7.81 -12.92 -1.08
CA ALA A 99 -9.10 -12.47 -1.65
C ALA A 99 -10.33 -13.22 -1.12
N THR A 100 -10.21 -14.50 -0.75
CA THR A 100 -11.32 -15.34 -0.29
C THR A 100 -11.58 -15.24 1.22
N SER A 101 -10.75 -14.50 1.95
CA SER A 101 -10.91 -14.30 3.40
C SER A 101 -12.22 -13.59 3.77
N LEU A 102 -12.70 -13.83 4.99
CA LEU A 102 -13.90 -13.17 5.52
C LEU A 102 -13.78 -11.64 5.57
N VAL A 103 -12.56 -11.11 5.72
CA VAL A 103 -12.31 -9.66 5.67
C VAL A 103 -12.72 -9.10 4.31
N ILE A 104 -12.22 -9.69 3.20
CA ILE A 104 -12.57 -9.22 1.86
C ILE A 104 -14.03 -9.56 1.56
N GLN A 105 -14.43 -10.83 1.68
CA GLN A 105 -15.74 -11.29 1.24
C GLN A 105 -16.88 -10.70 2.08
N GLY A 106 -16.74 -10.67 3.41
CA GLY A 106 -17.76 -10.15 4.31
C GLY A 106 -17.99 -8.65 4.14
N ILE A 107 -16.92 -7.85 4.07
CA ILE A 107 -17.04 -6.40 3.83
C ILE A 107 -17.56 -6.13 2.42
N LYS A 108 -17.12 -6.90 1.42
CA LYS A 108 -17.63 -6.81 0.05
C LYS A 108 -19.14 -7.05 0.00
N ASP A 109 -19.61 -8.16 0.58
CA ASP A 109 -21.04 -8.48 0.58
C ASP A 109 -21.86 -7.42 1.32
N ALA A 110 -21.36 -6.91 2.46
CA ALA A 110 -22.02 -5.81 3.18
C ALA A 110 -22.19 -4.54 2.33
N TYR A 111 -21.17 -4.15 1.55
CA TYR A 111 -21.30 -3.01 0.63
C TYR A 111 -22.29 -3.30 -0.50
N LEU A 112 -22.20 -4.48 -1.12
CA LEU A 112 -23.07 -4.85 -2.25
C LEU A 112 -24.53 -5.08 -1.84
N ASP A 113 -24.79 -5.36 -0.57
CA ASP A 113 -26.14 -5.41 0.01
C ASP A 113 -26.69 -4.02 0.31
N ALA A 114 -25.81 -3.09 0.71
CA ALA A 114 -26.19 -1.71 1.01
C ALA A 114 -26.46 -0.86 -0.25
N GLY A 115 -25.90 -1.24 -1.40
CA GLY A 115 -26.17 -0.54 -2.66
C GLY A 115 -25.20 -0.86 -3.78
N SER A 116 -25.17 0.01 -4.78
CA SER A 116 -24.35 -0.14 -5.97
C SER A 116 -22.95 0.45 -5.77
N TYR A 117 -21.96 -0.43 -5.68
CA TYR A 117 -20.54 -0.07 -5.51
C TYR A 117 -19.65 -0.81 -6.49
N ASN A 118 -18.48 -0.23 -6.80
CA ASN A 118 -17.33 -0.98 -7.28
C ASN A 118 -16.50 -1.38 -6.07
N VAL A 119 -16.58 -2.65 -5.66
CA VAL A 119 -15.79 -3.16 -4.54
C VAL A 119 -14.55 -3.85 -5.08
N ILE A 120 -13.36 -3.41 -4.67
CA ILE A 120 -12.08 -3.96 -5.11
C ILE A 120 -11.39 -4.59 -3.90
N GLY A 121 -11.26 -5.91 -3.89
CA GLY A 121 -10.41 -6.62 -2.94
C GLY A 121 -8.95 -6.57 -3.37
N VAL A 122 -8.05 -6.19 -2.47
CA VAL A 122 -6.59 -6.24 -2.69
C VAL A 122 -6.07 -7.56 -2.16
N ASP A 123 -5.71 -8.48 -3.07
CA ASP A 123 -5.08 -9.74 -2.75
C ASP A 123 -3.55 -9.58 -2.80
N TRP A 124 -2.93 -9.60 -1.63
CA TRP A 124 -1.49 -9.63 -1.46
C TRP A 124 -1.05 -10.91 -0.73
N GLY A 125 -1.86 -11.98 -0.84
CA GLY A 125 -1.72 -13.24 -0.11
C GLY A 125 -0.34 -13.88 -0.21
N VAL A 126 0.37 -13.69 -1.33
CA VAL A 126 1.76 -14.15 -1.50
C VAL A 126 2.69 -13.52 -0.45
N GLY A 127 2.61 -12.20 -0.27
CA GLY A 127 3.40 -11.48 0.74
C GLY A 127 2.82 -11.64 2.14
N ALA A 128 1.49 -11.73 2.27
CA ALA A 128 0.82 -11.90 3.56
C ALA A 128 1.00 -13.30 4.17
N GLY A 129 1.37 -14.30 3.37
CA GLY A 129 1.66 -15.66 3.82
C GLY A 129 3.07 -15.85 4.39
N GLU A 130 3.93 -14.83 4.29
CA GLU A 130 5.29 -14.86 4.85
C GLU A 130 5.30 -14.69 6.37
N SER A 131 6.48 -14.87 6.98
CA SER A 131 6.67 -14.58 8.41
C SER A 131 6.24 -13.15 8.74
N TYR A 132 5.67 -12.93 9.92
CA TYR A 132 5.07 -11.65 10.30
C TYR A 132 6.00 -10.45 10.04
N PHE A 133 7.28 -10.56 10.41
CA PHE A 133 8.27 -9.50 10.17
C PHE A 133 8.43 -9.19 8.68
N ARG A 134 8.52 -10.21 7.81
CA ARG A 134 8.60 -10.00 6.36
C ARG A 134 7.31 -9.41 5.80
N ALA A 135 6.15 -9.97 6.18
CA ALA A 135 4.85 -9.47 5.75
C ALA A 135 4.63 -8.00 6.15
N SER A 136 5.06 -7.61 7.36
CA SER A 136 4.96 -6.23 7.83
C SER A 136 5.82 -5.26 7.01
N GLN A 137 7.02 -5.69 6.59
CA GLN A 137 7.91 -4.89 5.72
C GLN A 137 7.32 -4.69 4.31
N TYR A 138 6.54 -5.65 3.82
CA TYR A 138 5.89 -5.53 2.51
C TYR A 138 4.74 -4.53 2.48
N THR A 139 4.23 -4.08 3.63
CA THR A 139 3.07 -3.17 3.68
C THR A 139 3.33 -1.84 2.96
N ILE A 140 4.57 -1.34 2.95
CA ILE A 140 4.96 -0.13 2.21
C ILE A 140 4.83 -0.38 0.70
N ALA A 141 5.46 -1.45 0.20
CA ALA A 141 5.44 -1.78 -1.22
C ALA A 141 4.03 -2.06 -1.74
N VAL A 142 3.19 -2.76 -0.96
CA VAL A 142 1.78 -2.98 -1.30
C VAL A 142 1.01 -1.66 -1.27
N GLY A 143 1.27 -0.79 -0.30
CA GLY A 143 0.63 0.54 -0.20
C GLY A 143 0.92 1.40 -1.43
N LEU A 144 2.15 1.38 -1.95
CA LEU A 144 2.51 2.07 -3.19
C LEU A 144 1.75 1.53 -4.40
N VAL A 145 1.57 0.21 -4.50
CA VAL A 145 0.78 -0.41 -5.58
C VAL A 145 -0.70 -0.03 -5.48
N VAL A 146 -1.26 0.08 -4.27
CA VAL A 146 -2.63 0.57 -4.05
C VAL A 146 -2.74 2.05 -4.41
N ALA A 147 -1.76 2.89 -4.04
CA ALA A 147 -1.73 4.30 -4.43
C ALA A 147 -1.65 4.48 -5.96
N ASP A 148 -0.88 3.64 -6.65
CA ASP A 148 -0.82 3.63 -8.12
C ASP A 148 -2.17 3.25 -8.73
N LEU A 149 -2.90 2.28 -8.16
CA LEU A 149 -4.24 1.95 -8.61
C LEU A 149 -5.18 3.17 -8.47
N VAL A 150 -5.19 3.81 -7.30
CA VAL A 150 -6.01 5.01 -7.07
C VAL A 150 -5.66 6.12 -8.08
N LYS A 151 -4.38 6.39 -8.30
CA LYS A 151 -3.92 7.38 -9.30
C LYS A 151 -4.41 7.04 -10.69
N GLN A 152 -4.36 5.78 -11.10
CA GLN A 152 -4.85 5.36 -12.42
C GLN A 152 -6.37 5.52 -12.54
N LEU A 153 -7.14 5.07 -11.54
CA LEU A 153 -8.60 5.22 -11.54
C LEU A 153 -9.03 6.69 -11.64
N VAL A 154 -8.39 7.59 -10.88
CA VAL A 154 -8.69 9.03 -10.90
C VAL A 154 -8.29 9.65 -12.24
N ARG A 155 -7.07 9.39 -12.74
CA ARG A 155 -6.59 9.94 -14.01
C ARG A 155 -7.42 9.49 -15.21
N SER A 156 -7.97 8.28 -15.17
CA SER A 156 -8.83 7.73 -16.22
C SER A 156 -10.30 8.13 -16.08
N GLY A 157 -10.66 8.99 -15.11
CA GLY A 157 -12.05 9.39 -14.87
C GLY A 157 -12.94 8.24 -14.40
N MET A 158 -12.35 7.18 -13.86
CA MET A 158 -13.04 5.99 -13.37
C MET A 158 -13.46 6.13 -11.90
N ALA A 159 -12.81 7.01 -11.13
CA ALA A 159 -13.15 7.27 -9.74
C ALA A 159 -12.94 8.74 -9.36
N GLU A 160 -13.73 9.21 -8.41
CA GLU A 160 -13.59 10.50 -7.72
C GLU A 160 -13.12 10.24 -6.29
N LEU A 161 -12.15 11.02 -5.79
CA LEU A 161 -11.50 10.77 -4.49
C LEU A 161 -12.45 10.91 -3.29
N ASP A 162 -13.46 11.78 -3.40
CA ASP A 162 -14.51 11.98 -2.40
C ASP A 162 -15.44 10.77 -2.25
N ARG A 163 -15.50 9.92 -3.28
CA ARG A 163 -16.34 8.72 -3.35
C ARG A 163 -15.55 7.42 -3.35
N LEU A 164 -14.23 7.49 -3.13
CA LEU A 164 -13.32 6.35 -3.03
C LEU A 164 -12.81 6.20 -1.60
N TYR A 165 -13.10 5.06 -0.96
CA TYR A 165 -12.63 4.77 0.40
C TYR A 165 -11.69 3.57 0.41
N LEU A 166 -10.66 3.66 1.25
CA LEU A 166 -9.84 2.50 1.62
C LEU A 166 -10.33 1.92 2.94
N VAL A 167 -10.39 0.60 3.03
CA VAL A 167 -10.73 -0.15 4.24
C VAL A 167 -9.65 -1.20 4.45
N GLY A 168 -8.85 -1.05 5.50
CA GLY A 168 -7.73 -1.94 5.79
C GLY A 168 -7.87 -2.63 7.13
N HIS A 169 -7.67 -3.95 7.18
CA HIS A 169 -7.70 -4.72 8.42
C HIS A 169 -6.29 -5.19 8.83
N SER A 170 -5.93 -5.09 10.10
CA SER A 170 -4.63 -5.55 10.62
C SER A 170 -3.46 -4.91 9.84
N LEU A 171 -2.56 -5.69 9.22
CA LEU A 171 -1.51 -5.16 8.32
C LEU A 171 -2.09 -4.35 7.14
N GLY A 172 -3.30 -4.68 6.69
CA GLY A 172 -4.01 -3.95 5.65
C GLY A 172 -4.34 -2.51 6.01
N ALA A 173 -4.50 -2.20 7.32
CA ALA A 173 -4.70 -0.83 7.78
C ALA A 173 -3.48 0.04 7.49
N HIS A 174 -2.27 -0.50 7.69
CA HIS A 174 -1.03 0.20 7.38
C HIS A 174 -0.76 0.27 5.88
N ILE A 175 -1.16 -0.74 5.10
CA ILE A 175 -1.15 -0.64 3.64
C ILE A 175 -2.04 0.53 3.17
N ALA A 176 -3.23 0.69 3.76
CA ALA A 176 -4.11 1.81 3.46
C ALA A 176 -3.47 3.16 3.84
N GLY A 177 -2.86 3.25 5.01
CA GLY A 177 -2.11 4.43 5.46
C GLY A 177 -0.96 4.80 4.52
N ASN A 178 -0.09 3.83 4.20
CA ASN A 178 1.01 4.00 3.25
C ASN A 178 0.53 4.44 1.86
N ALA A 179 -0.64 3.94 1.41
CA ALA A 179 -1.26 4.41 0.18
C ALA A 179 -1.71 5.88 0.28
N GLY A 180 -2.35 6.26 1.38
CA GLY A 180 -2.75 7.64 1.68
C GLY A 180 -1.57 8.61 1.76
N HIS A 181 -0.51 8.21 2.46
CA HIS A 181 0.75 8.95 2.51
C HIS A 181 1.31 9.21 1.11
N ALA A 182 1.33 8.20 0.23
CA ALA A 182 1.78 8.32 -1.16
C ALA A 182 0.85 9.15 -2.07
N LEU A 183 -0.33 9.51 -1.56
CA LEU A 183 -1.35 10.33 -2.21
C LEU A 183 -1.47 11.73 -1.60
N LYS A 184 -0.57 12.17 -0.70
CA LYS A 184 -0.65 13.49 -0.02
C LYS A 184 -0.88 14.71 -0.93
N ALA A 185 -0.48 14.67 -2.20
CA ALA A 185 -0.75 15.75 -3.17
C ALA A 185 -2.22 15.82 -3.63
N GLN A 186 -2.97 14.73 -3.50
CA GLN A 186 -4.38 14.55 -3.80
C GLN A 186 -4.99 13.60 -2.75
N PRO A 187 -5.24 14.11 -1.53
CA PRO A 187 -5.55 13.27 -0.37
C PRO A 187 -6.82 12.45 -0.58
N LEU A 188 -6.82 11.25 0.02
CA LEU A 188 -8.01 10.40 0.09
C LEU A 188 -9.05 11.06 0.98
N HIS A 189 -10.34 10.81 0.74
CA HIS A 189 -11.36 11.35 1.64
C HIS A 189 -11.45 10.57 2.96
N VAL A 190 -11.33 9.23 2.90
CA VAL A 190 -11.50 8.37 4.06
C VAL A 190 -10.62 7.12 3.97
N ILE A 191 -9.96 6.81 5.08
CA ILE A 191 -9.38 5.49 5.38
C ILE A 191 -10.06 4.92 6.63
N TYR A 192 -10.59 3.71 6.53
CA TYR A 192 -11.05 2.94 7.69
C TYR A 192 -10.00 1.91 8.10
N GLY A 193 -9.39 2.09 9.27
CA GLY A 193 -8.50 1.11 9.90
C GLY A 193 -9.27 0.18 10.83
N LEU A 194 -9.38 -1.10 10.47
CA LEU A 194 -10.08 -2.13 11.25
C LEU A 194 -9.05 -2.93 12.04
N ASP A 195 -8.96 -2.66 13.35
CA ASP A 195 -7.98 -3.28 14.26
C ASP A 195 -6.53 -3.24 13.70
N PRO A 196 -5.94 -2.03 13.51
CA PRO A 196 -4.59 -1.90 12.95
C PRO A 196 -3.54 -2.66 13.76
N ALA A 197 -2.61 -3.32 13.07
CA ALA A 197 -1.61 -4.16 13.73
C ALA A 197 -0.63 -3.33 14.58
N SER A 198 -0.29 -3.79 15.79
CA SER A 198 0.60 -3.03 16.68
C SER A 198 2.08 -3.38 16.52
N ILE A 199 2.41 -4.65 16.26
CA ILE A 199 3.82 -5.09 16.22
C ILE A 199 4.48 -4.61 14.93
N ASN A 200 5.64 -3.97 15.06
CA ASN A 200 6.44 -3.39 13.97
C ASN A 200 5.87 -2.10 13.35
N PHE A 201 4.93 -1.42 14.04
CA PHE A 201 4.41 -0.11 13.65
C PHE A 201 4.54 0.85 14.83
N PHE A 202 5.72 1.46 14.95
CA PHE A 202 6.03 2.36 16.06
C PHE A 202 5.39 3.75 15.86
N GLN A 203 4.99 4.39 16.97
CA GLN A 203 4.25 5.65 16.89
C GLN A 203 5.08 6.81 16.32
N ASP A 204 6.40 6.77 16.49
CA ASP A 204 7.38 7.74 16.00
C ASP A 204 7.75 7.59 14.52
N GLU A 205 7.23 6.56 13.84
CA GLU A 205 7.40 6.35 12.40
C GLU A 205 6.08 6.51 11.64
N PRO A 206 5.50 7.73 11.54
CA PRO A 206 4.20 7.93 10.90
C PRO A 206 4.20 7.58 9.41
N ASP A 207 5.35 7.63 8.74
CA ASP A 207 5.48 7.39 7.30
C ASP A 207 5.50 5.90 6.91
N SER A 208 5.56 4.99 7.88
CA SER A 208 5.55 3.53 7.67
C SER A 208 4.28 2.85 8.19
N ARG A 209 3.30 3.63 8.69
CA ARG A 209 2.07 3.13 9.34
C ARG A 209 0.85 3.95 8.93
N LEU A 210 -0.29 3.62 9.56
CA LEU A 210 -1.51 4.40 9.43
C LEU A 210 -1.45 5.57 10.42
N SER A 211 -1.73 6.79 9.95
CA SER A 211 -1.68 8.04 10.68
C SER A 211 -2.89 8.94 10.35
N PRO A 212 -3.30 9.87 11.24
CA PRO A 212 -4.37 10.82 10.95
C PRO A 212 -4.14 11.72 9.72
N ASP A 213 -2.89 11.87 9.26
CA ASP A 213 -2.53 12.73 8.12
C ASP A 213 -2.59 12.00 6.76
N ASP A 214 -3.05 10.75 6.73
CA ASP A 214 -3.07 9.92 5.51
C ASP A 214 -4.35 10.09 4.66
N ALA A 215 -5.39 10.75 5.19
CA ALA A 215 -6.64 11.07 4.50
C ALA A 215 -7.22 12.41 5.00
#